data_AF-A0A8W8JKV8-F1
#
_entry.id   AF-A0A8W8JKV8-F1
#
_cell.length_a   1.000
_cell.length_b   1.000
_cell.length_c   1.000
_cell.angle_alpha   90.00
_cell.angle_beta   90.00
_cell.angle_gamma   90.00
#
_symmetry.space_group_name_H-M   'P 1'
#
loop_
_entity.id
_entity.type
_entity.pdbx_description
1 polymer ?
#
loop_
_entity_poly.entity_id
_entity_poly.type
_entity_poly.pdbx_seq_one_letter_code
_entity_poly.pdbx_strand_id
1 'polypeptide(L)'
;CVINVWRNATLEVCAFNRTLLGYCAEFNILGSVIQDNYYADCTKHDPPCPSVYNSAEAYKYQSCYKLVEQNERNTKIISAAKRTSGNLTTPFISIFFRFIIRKLLHI
;
A
#
# COMPACT_ATOMS: atom_id res chain seq x y z
N CYS A 1 -6.01 -15.48 9.18
CA CYS A 1 -5.72 -14.43 8.19
C CYS A 1 -5.73 -13.07 8.89
N VAL A 2 -4.68 -12.26 8.75
CA VAL A 2 -4.52 -10.91 9.35
C VAL A 2 -3.87 -9.97 8.32
N ILE A 3 -3.85 -8.66 8.56
CA ILE A 3 -3.20 -7.72 7.63
C ILE A 3 -1.69 -7.66 7.87
N ASN A 4 -0.92 -7.15 6.91
CA ASN A 4 0.49 -6.83 7.14
C ASN A 4 0.66 -5.40 7.70
N VAL A 5 1.90 -5.06 8.10
CA VAL A 5 2.22 -3.73 8.68
C VAL A 5 1.90 -2.55 7.75
N TRP A 6 1.97 -2.78 6.43
CA TRP A 6 1.68 -1.77 5.41
C TRP A 6 0.21 -1.67 5.02
N ARG A 7 -0.66 -2.53 5.57
CA ARG A 7 -2.10 -2.59 5.27
C ARG A 7 -2.36 -2.68 3.76
N ASN A 8 -1.54 -3.44 3.03
CA ASN A 8 -1.64 -3.58 1.58
C ASN A 8 -1.62 -5.05 1.12
N ALA A 9 -1.58 -5.99 2.07
CA ALA A 9 -1.80 -7.40 1.82
C ALA A 9 -2.37 -8.07 3.07
N THR A 10 -2.99 -9.21 2.86
CA THR A 10 -3.44 -10.12 3.91
C THR A 10 -2.51 -11.34 3.97
N LEU A 11 -2.31 -11.87 5.18
CA LEU A 11 -1.42 -12.99 5.45
C LEU A 11 -2.18 -14.05 6.24
N GLU A 12 -2.18 -15.28 5.74
CA GLU A 12 -2.61 -16.45 6.49
C GLU A 12 -1.40 -17.02 7.23
N VAL A 13 -1.45 -16.95 8.56
CA VAL A 13 -0.34 -17.35 9.44
C VAL A 13 -0.88 -18.17 10.60
N CYS A 14 -0.07 -19.13 11.04
CA CYS A 14 -0.25 -19.82 12.31
C CYS A 14 0.64 -19.13 13.36
N ALA A 15 0.03 -18.41 14.30
CA ALA A 15 0.74 -17.67 15.34
C ALA A 15 -0.03 -17.72 16.66
N PHE A 16 0.65 -17.42 17.77
CA PHE A 16 0.02 -17.37 19.09
C PHE A 16 -1.08 -16.30 19.16
N ASN A 17 -2.16 -16.64 19.84
CA ASN A 17 -3.24 -15.70 20.12
C ASN A 17 -2.75 -14.56 21.00
N ARG A 18 -3.19 -13.34 20.69
CA ARG A 18 -2.86 -12.12 21.42
C ARG A 18 -4.13 -11.37 21.76
N THR A 19 -4.12 -10.69 22.90
CA THR A 19 -5.13 -9.70 23.23
C THR A 19 -4.77 -8.41 22.50
N LEU A 20 -5.71 -7.90 21.70
CA LEU A 20 -5.57 -6.67 20.91
C LEU A 20 -6.44 -5.57 21.52
N LEU A 21 -6.06 -4.32 21.32
CA LEU A 21 -6.59 -3.14 22.01
C LEU A 21 -7.28 -2.17 21.05
N GLY A 22 -8.32 -2.63 20.34
CA GLY A 22 -9.13 -1.75 19.50
C GLY A 22 -8.50 -1.40 18.14
N TYR A 23 -7.43 -2.09 17.75
CA TYR A 23 -6.79 -1.94 16.44
C TYR A 23 -6.92 -3.20 15.61
N CYS A 24 -6.79 -3.07 14.29
CA CYS A 24 -6.72 -4.23 13.42
C CYS A 24 -5.51 -5.11 13.77
N ALA A 25 -5.71 -6.43 13.80
CA ALA A 25 -4.64 -7.40 13.97
C ALA A 25 -3.69 -7.35 12.76
N GLU A 26 -2.41 -7.07 12.98
CA GLU A 26 -1.37 -7.25 11.98
C GLU A 26 -0.44 -8.40 12.32
N PHE A 27 0.13 -9.03 11.29
CA PHE A 27 1.32 -9.86 11.44
C PHE A 27 2.57 -9.04 11.10
N ASN A 28 3.40 -8.80 12.11
CA ASN A 28 4.71 -8.21 11.93
C ASN A 28 5.68 -9.30 11.46
N ILE A 29 6.04 -9.27 10.17
CA ILE A 29 6.92 -10.28 9.56
C ILE A 29 8.30 -10.28 10.23
N LEU A 30 8.85 -9.11 10.58
CA LEU A 30 10.17 -9.01 11.23
C LEU A 30 10.13 -9.58 12.65
N GLY A 31 9.06 -9.30 13.40
CA GLY A 31 8.86 -9.79 14.76
C GLY A 31 8.27 -11.20 14.85
N SER A 32 7.80 -11.77 13.72
CA SER A 32 7.05 -13.03 13.66
C SER A 32 5.92 -13.12 14.68
N VAL A 33 5.18 -12.02 14.86
CA VAL A 33 4.19 -11.87 15.94
C VAL A 33 2.94 -11.15 15.44
N ILE A 34 1.79 -11.55 16.00
CA ILE A 34 0.55 -10.78 15.85
C ILE A 34 0.57 -9.62 16.84
N GLN A 35 0.22 -8.41 16.39
CA GLN A 35 0.15 -7.23 17.24
C GLN A 35 -0.92 -6.25 16.75
N ASP A 36 -1.14 -5.18 17.52
CA ASP A 36 -1.99 -4.06 17.13
C ASP A 36 -1.35 -3.27 15.97
N ASN A 37 -2.09 -3.04 14.89
CA ASN A 37 -1.70 -2.05 13.90
C ASN A 37 -2.19 -0.67 14.34
N TYR A 38 -1.35 0.09 15.04
CA TYR A 38 -1.72 1.41 15.60
C TYR A 38 -2.15 2.46 14.57
N TYR A 39 -1.96 2.21 13.28
CA TYR A 39 -2.45 3.06 12.19
C TYR A 39 -3.81 2.62 11.64
N ALA A 40 -4.42 1.57 12.20
CA ALA A 40 -5.73 1.06 11.83
C ALA A 40 -6.59 0.82 13.06
N ASP A 41 -7.04 1.92 13.67
CA ASP A 41 -7.98 1.94 14.78
C ASP A 41 -9.36 1.45 14.32
N CYS A 42 -9.67 0.19 14.59
CA CYS A 42 -10.92 -0.41 14.13
C CYS A 42 -12.12 -0.07 15.02
N THR A 43 -11.91 0.57 16.18
CA THR A 43 -13.03 1.08 17.00
C THR A 43 -13.76 2.22 16.30
N LYS A 44 -13.11 2.88 15.34
CA LYS A 44 -13.65 3.97 14.52
C LYS A 44 -14.24 3.51 13.18
N HIS A 45 -14.15 2.21 12.88
CA HIS A 45 -14.70 1.65 11.65
C HIS A 45 -16.21 1.42 11.75
N ASP A 46 -16.84 1.09 10.62
CA ASP A 46 -18.23 0.64 10.54
C ASP A 46 -18.33 -0.74 9.84
N PRO A 47 -18.76 -1.81 10.55
CA PRO A 47 -19.01 -1.85 11.99
C PRO A 47 -17.70 -1.75 12.79
N PRO A 48 -17.75 -1.23 14.03
CA PRO A 48 -16.58 -1.11 14.89
C PRO A 48 -16.17 -2.46 15.47
N CYS A 49 -14.87 -2.63 15.73
CA CYS A 49 -14.39 -3.72 16.57
C CYS A 49 -14.51 -3.36 18.07
N PRO A 50 -14.55 -4.34 18.98
CA PRO A 50 -14.46 -4.10 20.42
C PRO A 50 -13.14 -3.42 20.80
N SER A 51 -13.15 -2.67 21.90
CA SER A 51 -11.94 -2.04 22.47
C SER A 51 -10.88 -3.05 22.91
N VAL A 52 -11.28 -4.29 23.20
CA VAL A 52 -10.38 -5.40 23.51
C VAL A 52 -10.94 -6.67 22.87
N TYR A 53 -10.12 -7.41 22.13
CA TYR A 53 -10.54 -8.67 21.50
C TYR A 53 -9.37 -9.65 21.31
N ASN A 54 -9.67 -10.93 21.10
CA ASN A 54 -8.64 -11.94 20.85
C ASN A 54 -8.26 -11.96 19.36
N SER A 55 -6.97 -12.03 19.04
CA SER A 55 -6.50 -12.05 17.65
C SER A 55 -7.04 -13.21 16.82
N ALA A 56 -7.44 -14.34 17.44
CA ALA A 56 -8.12 -15.44 16.76
C ALA A 56 -9.48 -15.02 16.18
N GLU A 57 -10.07 -13.94 16.69
CA GLU A 57 -11.35 -13.39 16.26
C GLU A 57 -11.20 -12.24 15.25
N ALA A 58 -9.97 -11.87 14.88
CA ALA A 58 -9.69 -10.74 13.99
C ALA A 58 -10.45 -10.84 12.64
N TYR A 59 -10.69 -12.07 12.16
CA TYR A 59 -11.45 -12.33 10.93
C TYR A 59 -12.90 -11.83 10.98
N LYS A 60 -13.45 -11.56 12.18
CA LYS A 60 -14.81 -11.02 12.33
C LYS A 60 -14.89 -9.54 11.92
N TYR A 61 -13.77 -8.80 11.97
CA TYR A 61 -13.74 -7.36 11.72
C TYR A 61 -13.37 -7.07 10.26
N GLN A 62 -14.33 -7.32 9.37
CA GLN A 62 -14.14 -7.20 7.92
C GLN A 62 -13.71 -5.80 7.45
N SER A 63 -13.99 -4.76 8.24
CA SER A 63 -13.52 -3.40 8.00
C SER A 63 -11.99 -3.28 7.92
N CYS A 64 -11.24 -4.11 8.66
CA CYS A 64 -9.78 -4.14 8.59
C CYS A 64 -9.25 -4.64 7.24
N TYR A 65 -9.93 -5.59 6.61
CA TYR A 65 -9.51 -6.13 5.30
C TYR A 65 -9.95 -5.20 4.16
N LYS A 66 -11.05 -4.46 4.33
CA LYS A 66 -11.45 -3.39 3.39
C LYS A 66 -10.37 -2.30 3.27
N LEU A 67 -9.65 -1.99 4.36
CA LEU A 67 -8.51 -1.06 4.31
C LEU A 67 -7.42 -1.56 3.34
N VAL A 68 -7.15 -2.87 3.32
CA VAL A 68 -6.19 -3.48 2.41
C VAL A 68 -6.62 -3.28 0.96
N GLU A 69 -7.87 -3.60 0.64
CA GLU A 69 -8.40 -3.41 -0.70
C GLU A 69 -8.32 -1.95 -1.16
N GLN A 70 -8.62 -0.99 -0.27
CA GLN A 70 -8.53 0.43 -0.57
C GLN A 70 -7.09 0.86 -0.87
N ASN A 71 -6.14 0.44 -0.04
CA ASN A 71 -4.72 0.77 -0.23
C ASN A 71 -4.14 0.14 -1.50
N GLU A 72 -4.52 -1.09 -1.82
CA GLU A 72 -4.14 -1.74 -3.08
C GLU A 72 -4.68 -0.97 -4.29
N ARG A 73 -5.96 -0.57 -4.26
CA ARG A 73 -6.57 0.23 -5.34
C ARG A 73 -5.86 1.57 -5.50
N ASN A 74 -5.62 2.28 -4.40
CA ASN A 74 -4.92 3.58 -4.41
C ASN A 74 -3.51 3.43 -4.99
N THR A 75 -2.79 2.38 -4.61
CA THR A 75 -1.44 2.09 -5.16
C THR A 75 -1.49 1.85 -6.67
N LYS A 76 -2.48 1.10 -7.16
CA LYS A 76 -2.69 0.86 -8.60
C LYS A 76 -3.01 2.16 -9.35
N ILE A 77 -3.88 3.02 -8.80
CA ILE A 77 -4.24 4.32 -9.39
C ILE A 77 -3.00 5.22 -9.50
N ILE A 78 -2.22 5.35 -8.42
CA ILE A 78 -0.98 6.15 -8.40
C ILE A 78 0.01 5.62 -9.45
N SER A 79 0.15 4.29 -9.55
CA SER A 79 1.03 3.65 -10.53
C SER A 79 0.57 3.92 -11.97
N ALA A 80 -0.73 3.90 -12.24
CA ALA A 80 -1.30 4.21 -13.55
C ALA A 80 -1.10 5.70 -13.90
N ALA A 81 -1.38 6.61 -12.97
CA ALA A 81 -1.17 8.04 -13.16
C ALA A 81 0.30 8.38 -13.47
N LYS A 82 1.25 7.72 -12.80
CA LYS A 82 2.68 7.88 -13.08
C LYS A 82 3.06 7.45 -14.51
N ARG A 83 2.44 6.39 -15.05
CA ARG A 83 2.66 5.97 -16.44
C ARG A 83 2.14 7.01 -17.44
N THR A 84 1.03 7.67 -17.14
CA THR A 84 0.47 8.74 -18.00
C THR A 84 1.33 10.00 -17.96
N SER A 85 1.85 10.38 -16.78
CA SER A 85 2.72 11.55 -16.64
C SER A 85 4.14 11.34 -17.17
N GLY A 86 4.63 10.10 -17.22
CA GLY A 86 5.97 9.75 -17.70
C GLY A 86 6.15 9.76 -19.22
N ASN A 87 5.10 10.02 -20.00
CA ASN A 87 5.13 10.01 -21.48
C ASN A 87 5.25 11.38 -22.14
N LEU A 88 5.62 12.45 -21.40
CA LEU A 88 6.03 13.72 -22.02
C LEU A 88 7.55 13.76 -22.27
N THR A 89 8.08 12.79 -23.01
CA THR A 89 9.37 12.99 -23.69
C THR A 89 9.08 13.72 -24.99
N THR A 90 9.23 15.04 -25.00
CA THR A 90 9.19 15.87 -26.20
C THR A 90 10.43 15.59 -27.07
N PRO A 91 10.33 14.94 -28.24
CA PRO A 91 11.48 14.75 -29.11
C PRO A 91 11.68 15.94 -30.06
N PHE A 92 11.39 17.18 -29.63
CA PHE A 92 11.49 18.35 -30.52
C PHE A 92 12.87 19.02 -30.54
N ILE A 93 13.80 18.63 -29.64
CA ILE A 93 15.14 19.27 -29.57
C ILE A 93 16.18 18.54 -30.47
N SER A 94 15.90 17.33 -30.95
CA SER A 94 16.88 16.54 -31.73
C SER A 94 17.11 17.06 -33.16
N ILE A 95 16.12 17.74 -33.75
CA ILE A 95 16.25 18.21 -35.13
C ILE A 95 17.15 19.46 -35.21
N PHE A 96 16.99 20.42 -34.29
CA PHE A 96 17.80 21.64 -34.29
C PHE A 96 19.29 21.38 -34.05
N PHE A 97 19.64 20.49 -33.13
CA PHE A 97 21.05 20.12 -32.90
C PHE A 97 21.69 19.41 -34.10
N ARG A 98 20.93 18.61 -34.87
CA ARG A 98 21.45 17.98 -36.10
C ARG A 98 21.69 18.99 -37.23
N PHE A 99 20.88 20.05 -37.33
CA PHE A 99 21.08 21.10 -38.33
C PHE A 99 22.25 22.03 -38.00
N ILE A 100 22.48 22.34 -36.72
CA ILE A 100 23.63 23.16 -36.31
C ILE A 100 24.96 22.41 -36.53
N ILE A 101 25.02 21.11 -36.18
CA ILE A 101 26.25 20.32 -36.37
C ILE A 101 26.57 20.12 -37.87
N ARG A 102 25.56 19.93 -38.73
CA ARG A 102 25.78 19.81 -40.20
C ARG A 102 26.28 21.11 -40.84
N LYS A 103 25.96 22.27 -40.29
CA LYS A 103 26.42 23.57 -40.82
C LYS A 103 27.84 23.94 -40.34
N LEU A 104 28.30 23.35 -39.24
CA LEU A 104 29.65 23.57 -38.69
C LEU A 104 30.73 22.67 -39.31
N LEU A 105 30.35 21.62 -40.04
CA LEU A 105 31.28 20.68 -40.71
C LEU A 105 31.50 20.99 -42.21
N HIS A 106 30.97 22.12 -42.70
CA HIS A 106 31.11 22.57 -44.08
C HIS A 106 31.78 23.96 -44.13
N ILE A 107 32.82 24.13 -43.31
CA ILE A 107 33.92 25.09 -43.48
C ILE A 107 35.20 24.27 -43.56
#